data_AF-A0A1X7SF71-F1
#
_entry.id   AF-A0A1X7SF71-F1
#
_cell.length_a   1.000
_cell.length_b   1.000
_cell.length_c   1.000
_cell.angle_alpha   90.00
_cell.angle_beta   90.00
_cell.angle_gamma   90.00
#
_symmetry.space_group_name_H-M   'P 1'
#
loop_
_entity.id
_entity.type
_entity.pdbx_description
1 polymer ?
#
loop_
_entity_poly.entity_id
_entity_poly.type
_entity_poly.pdbx_seq_one_letter_code
_entity_poly.pdbx_strand_id
1 'polypeptide(L)'
;SIFEQDKQLNIIKKRKEYIKRTLQTPESKSKVKLLTRGKLVNKIFKSKKSETQYFRTFLLMKAGREEALVEYKKEIELLQENVSVTSVQLLMSQKANTHKKDQCTQSLVVDIPTAKSVYTARYDYHPRWSDEISFSKGEQLEIFDNKGDITQWRGRSLVSGDEGLIPSNYVYSLLESLQLLEFILSVKEVSLPVLQKIRNDSSSNDEKASLFLETINDDPIMISALRQDKHEGN
;
A
#
# COMPACT_ATOMS: atom_id res chain seq x y z
N SER A 1 -40.07 53.30 49.29
CA SER A 1 -40.82 52.70 50.41
C SER A 1 -40.97 51.21 50.13
N ILE A 2 -40.80 50.36 51.15
CA ILE A 2 -41.00 48.89 51.08
C ILE A 2 -42.36 48.55 50.45
N PHE A 3 -43.37 49.39 50.72
CA PHE A 3 -44.71 49.29 50.14
C PHE A 3 -44.74 49.27 48.60
N GLU A 4 -43.88 50.06 47.95
CA GLU A 4 -43.88 50.15 46.47
C GLU A 4 -43.14 48.98 45.82
N GLN A 5 -42.20 48.35 46.54
CA GLN A 5 -41.56 47.10 46.12
C GLN A 5 -42.54 45.91 46.21
N ASP A 6 -43.35 45.83 47.26
CA ASP A 6 -44.37 44.79 47.41
C ASP A 6 -45.46 44.88 46.34
N LYS A 7 -45.86 46.09 45.98
CA LYS A 7 -46.82 46.34 44.89
C LYS A 7 -46.27 45.88 43.54
N GLN A 8 -45.02 46.20 43.24
CA GLN A 8 -44.32 45.71 42.04
C GLN A 8 -44.22 44.18 42.03
N LEU A 9 -43.85 43.57 43.16
CA LEU A 9 -43.78 42.12 43.30
C LEU A 9 -45.13 41.45 43.05
N ASN A 10 -46.22 42.05 43.53
CA ASN A 10 -47.57 41.54 43.31
C ASN A 10 -48.00 41.65 41.83
N ILE A 11 -47.64 42.76 41.16
CA ILE A 11 -47.88 42.92 39.72
C ILE A 11 -47.10 41.86 38.92
N ILE A 12 -45.84 41.62 39.26
CA ILE A 12 -45.01 40.59 38.61
C ILE A 12 -45.61 39.19 38.83
N LYS A 13 -46.05 38.87 40.06
CA LYS A 13 -46.72 37.59 40.36
C LYS A 13 -47.99 37.41 39.54
N LYS A 14 -48.85 38.44 39.44
CA LYS A 14 -50.08 38.39 38.63
C LYS A 14 -49.78 38.22 37.14
N ARG A 15 -48.77 38.93 36.61
CA ARG A 15 -48.34 38.79 35.21
C ARG A 15 -47.79 37.37 34.93
N LYS A 16 -46.99 36.82 35.85
CA LYS A 16 -46.46 35.45 35.74
C LYS A 16 -47.58 34.41 35.69
N GLU A 17 -48.60 34.54 36.55
CA GLU A 17 -49.78 33.67 36.55
C GLU A 17 -50.62 33.83 35.27
N TYR A 18 -50.82 35.05 34.78
CA TYR A 18 -51.52 35.29 33.51
C TYR A 18 -50.81 34.60 32.33
N ILE A 19 -49.49 34.80 32.20
CA ILE A 19 -48.69 34.16 31.15
C ILE A 19 -48.76 32.64 31.25
N LYS A 20 -48.69 32.09 32.48
CA LYS A 20 -48.81 30.66 32.72
C LYS A 20 -50.15 30.10 32.27
N ARG A 21 -51.27 30.80 32.53
CA ARG A 21 -52.60 30.38 32.03
C ARG A 21 -52.69 30.48 30.51
N THR A 22 -52.22 31.58 29.92
CA THR A 22 -52.27 31.78 28.46
C THR A 22 -51.46 30.74 27.71
N LEU A 23 -50.29 30.35 28.24
CA LEU A 23 -49.46 29.27 27.68
C LEU A 23 -50.06 27.86 27.87
N GLN A 24 -50.98 27.69 28.83
CA GLN A 24 -51.65 26.42 29.08
C GLN A 24 -52.89 26.18 28.19
N THR A 25 -53.35 27.20 27.44
CA THR A 25 -54.48 27.06 26.52
C THR A 25 -54.17 26.01 25.43
N PRO A 26 -55.17 25.25 24.96
CA PRO A 26 -54.96 24.23 23.92
C PRO A 26 -54.35 24.81 22.63
N GLU A 27 -54.70 26.05 22.29
CA GLU A 27 -54.21 26.75 21.11
C GLU A 27 -52.71 27.13 21.23
N SER A 28 -52.28 27.69 22.36
CA SER A 28 -50.87 28.03 22.60
C SER A 28 -49.98 26.79 22.64
N LYS A 29 -50.44 25.70 23.27
CA LYS A 29 -49.75 24.40 23.28
C LYS A 29 -49.59 23.85 21.86
N SER A 30 -50.63 23.96 21.03
CA SER A 30 -50.61 23.51 19.64
C SER A 30 -49.63 24.34 18.80
N LYS A 31 -49.62 25.66 18.94
CA LYS A 31 -48.66 26.56 18.26
C LYS A 31 -47.21 26.24 18.64
N VAL A 32 -46.92 26.02 19.93
CA VAL A 32 -45.58 25.62 20.41
C VAL A 32 -45.17 24.25 19.86
N LYS A 33 -46.08 23.28 19.82
CA LYS A 33 -45.82 21.95 19.23
C LYS A 33 -45.52 22.04 17.73
N LEU A 34 -46.25 22.88 17.01
CA LEU A 34 -46.09 23.09 15.56
C LEU A 34 -44.76 23.80 15.24
N LEU A 35 -44.37 24.79 16.05
CA LEU A 35 -43.07 25.45 15.95
C LEU A 35 -41.91 24.48 16.22
N THR A 36 -42.04 23.65 17.25
CA THR A 36 -41.03 22.63 17.59
C THR A 36 -40.92 21.59 16.47
N ARG A 37 -42.05 21.17 15.88
CA ARG A 37 -42.08 20.27 14.71
C ARG A 37 -41.41 20.92 13.49
N GLY A 38 -41.66 22.20 13.21
CA GLY A 38 -40.99 22.93 12.12
C GLY A 38 -39.47 23.03 12.30
N LYS A 39 -39.00 23.27 13.53
CA LYS A 39 -37.57 23.27 13.87
C LYS A 39 -36.92 21.89 13.65
N LEU A 40 -37.61 20.82 14.05
CA LEU A 40 -37.14 19.45 13.83
C LEU A 40 -37.05 19.11 12.34
N VAL A 41 -38.10 19.44 11.57
CA VAL A 41 -38.12 19.22 10.11
C VAL A 41 -37.00 19.98 9.41
N ASN A 42 -36.75 21.24 9.78
CA ASN A 42 -35.63 22.01 9.22
C ASN A 42 -34.26 21.40 9.57
N LYS A 43 -34.09 20.89 10.79
CA LYS A 43 -32.85 20.20 11.21
C LYS A 43 -32.63 18.92 10.38
N ILE A 44 -33.68 18.11 10.20
CA ILE A 44 -33.64 16.90 9.37
C ILE A 44 -33.33 17.25 7.93
N PHE A 45 -33.99 18.26 7.36
CA PHE A 45 -33.77 18.69 5.98
C PHE A 45 -32.34 19.17 5.75
N LYS A 46 -31.79 20.00 6.65
CA LYS A 46 -30.39 20.43 6.59
C LYS A 46 -29.43 19.26 6.68
N SER A 47 -29.67 18.33 7.60
CA SER A 47 -28.85 17.12 7.77
C SER A 47 -28.88 16.23 6.53
N LYS A 48 -30.07 16.01 5.92
CA LYS A 48 -30.19 15.24 4.69
C LYS A 48 -29.52 15.94 3.51
N LYS A 49 -29.65 17.26 3.40
CA LYS A 49 -28.96 18.05 2.37
C LYS A 49 -27.44 17.95 2.49
N SER A 50 -26.88 18.03 3.70
CA SER A 50 -25.43 17.85 3.92
C SER A 50 -24.98 16.42 3.62
N GLU A 51 -25.78 15.42 3.97
CA GLU A 51 -25.51 14.00 3.68
C GLU A 51 -25.45 13.76 2.16
N THR A 52 -26.43 14.26 1.39
CA THR A 52 -26.43 14.20 -0.07
C THR A 52 -25.23 14.92 -0.69
N GLN A 53 -24.85 16.08 -0.15
CA GLN A 53 -23.68 16.82 -0.64
C GLN A 53 -22.38 16.06 -0.39
N TYR A 54 -22.25 15.40 0.76
CA TYR A 54 -21.12 14.53 1.06
C TYR A 54 -21.05 13.36 0.08
N PHE A 55 -22.17 12.65 -0.13
CA PHE A 55 -22.22 11.53 -1.09
C PHE A 55 -21.88 11.97 -2.51
N ARG A 56 -22.38 13.13 -2.96
CA ARG A 56 -22.06 13.68 -4.28
C ARG A 56 -20.56 13.98 -4.42
N THR A 57 -19.95 14.57 -3.39
CA THR A 57 -18.51 14.88 -3.37
C THR A 57 -17.68 13.60 -3.37
N PHE A 58 -18.07 12.60 -2.57
CA PHE A 58 -17.43 11.30 -2.53
C PHE A 58 -17.48 10.57 -3.88
N LEU A 59 -18.64 10.58 -4.55
CA LEU A 59 -18.82 9.96 -5.86
C LEU A 59 -17.99 10.69 -6.94
N LEU A 60 -17.97 12.03 -6.93
CA LEU A 60 -17.12 12.83 -7.84
C LEU A 60 -15.64 12.51 -7.65
N MET A 61 -15.16 12.43 -6.41
CA MET A 61 -13.78 12.04 -6.11
C MET A 61 -13.48 10.61 -6.53
N LYS A 62 -14.43 9.69 -6.38
CA LYS A 62 -14.25 8.29 -6.81
C LYS A 62 -14.19 8.18 -8.34
N ALA A 63 -15.09 8.85 -9.05
CA ALA A 63 -15.11 8.89 -10.51
C ALA A 63 -13.83 9.50 -11.09
N GLY A 64 -13.38 10.65 -10.58
CA GLY A 64 -12.14 11.28 -11.04
C GLY A 64 -10.88 10.42 -10.79
N ARG A 65 -10.88 9.61 -9.72
CA ARG A 65 -9.80 8.62 -9.50
C ARG A 65 -9.85 7.47 -10.49
N GLU A 66 -11.04 6.96 -10.83
CA GLU A 66 -11.22 5.91 -11.84
C GLU A 66 -10.77 6.38 -13.23
N GLU A 67 -11.11 7.62 -13.61
CA GLU A 67 -10.66 8.24 -14.86
C GLU A 67 -9.12 8.35 -14.92
N ALA A 68 -8.49 8.86 -13.85
CA ALA A 68 -7.03 8.92 -13.76
C ALA A 68 -6.38 7.53 -13.80
N LEU A 69 -7.00 6.52 -13.16
CA LEU A 69 -6.48 5.15 -13.15
C LEU A 69 -6.57 4.49 -14.54
N VAL A 70 -7.62 4.79 -15.31
CA VAL A 70 -7.73 4.38 -16.72
C VAL A 70 -6.66 5.05 -17.58
N GLU A 71 -6.37 6.33 -17.36
CA GLU A 71 -5.30 7.06 -18.06
C GLU A 71 -3.92 6.49 -17.74
N TYR A 72 -3.59 6.28 -16.46
CA TYR A 72 -2.34 5.64 -16.05
C TYR A 72 -2.21 4.22 -16.62
N LYS A 73 -3.30 3.45 -16.67
CA LYS A 73 -3.27 2.11 -17.26
C LYS A 73 -2.91 2.14 -18.75
N LYS A 74 -3.45 3.11 -19.50
CA LYS A 74 -3.09 3.30 -20.92
C LYS A 74 -1.65 3.74 -21.10
N GLU A 75 -1.16 4.63 -20.25
CA GLU A 75 0.24 5.09 -20.29
C GLU A 75 1.21 3.95 -20.00
N ILE A 76 0.90 3.09 -19.02
CA ILE A 76 1.66 1.87 -18.72
C ILE A 76 1.67 0.93 -19.93
N GLU A 77 0.53 0.70 -20.57
CA GLU A 77 0.41 -0.18 -21.75
C GLU A 77 1.25 0.33 -22.94
N LEU A 78 1.21 1.64 -23.20
CA LEU A 78 2.03 2.29 -24.22
C LEU A 78 3.54 2.18 -23.91
N LEU A 79 3.93 2.36 -22.64
CA LEU A 79 5.33 2.22 -22.23
C LEU A 79 5.82 0.76 -22.39
N GLN A 80 4.98 -0.23 -22.09
CA GLN A 80 5.30 -1.65 -22.28
C GLN A 80 5.47 -2.01 -23.77
N GLU A 81 4.64 -1.45 -24.66
CA GLU A 81 4.78 -1.60 -26.10
C GLU A 81 6.10 -1.00 -26.60
N ASN A 82 6.43 0.23 -26.17
CA ASN A 82 7.68 0.90 -26.55
C ASN A 82 8.92 0.12 -26.09
N VAL A 83 8.91 -0.44 -24.88
CA VAL A 83 9.99 -1.31 -24.38
C VAL A 83 10.11 -2.57 -25.25
N SER A 84 8.99 -3.16 -25.66
CA SER A 84 8.96 -4.35 -26.51
C SER A 84 9.52 -4.06 -27.91
N VAL A 85 9.09 -2.94 -28.53
CA VAL A 85 9.59 -2.50 -29.85
C VAL A 85 11.09 -2.19 -29.80
N THR A 86 11.54 -1.49 -28.76
CA THR A 86 12.97 -1.16 -28.57
C THR A 86 13.81 -2.42 -28.41
N SER A 87 13.30 -3.42 -27.67
CA SER A 87 13.98 -4.71 -27.47
C SER A 87 14.12 -5.49 -28.79
N VAL A 88 13.06 -5.54 -29.61
CA VAL A 88 13.10 -6.17 -30.94
C VAL A 88 14.06 -5.45 -31.87
N GLN A 89 14.07 -4.11 -31.85
CA GLN A 89 14.97 -3.31 -32.67
C GLN A 89 16.44 -3.52 -32.27
N LEU A 90 16.73 -3.60 -30.97
CA LEU A 90 18.06 -3.92 -30.46
C LEU A 90 18.52 -5.32 -30.91
N LEU A 91 17.65 -6.32 -30.83
CA LEU A 91 17.93 -7.68 -31.30
C LEU A 91 18.20 -7.73 -32.82
N MET A 92 17.44 -6.96 -33.60
CA MET A 92 17.63 -6.86 -35.06
C MET A 92 18.96 -6.16 -35.41
N SER A 93 19.35 -5.12 -34.67
CA SER A 93 20.66 -4.46 -34.81
C SER A 93 21.83 -5.36 -34.40
N GLN A 94 21.65 -6.26 -33.42
CA GLN A 94 22.65 -7.27 -33.07
C GLN A 94 22.81 -8.33 -34.17
N LYS A 95 21.71 -8.76 -34.79
CA LYS A 95 21.72 -9.75 -35.89
C LYS A 95 22.31 -9.22 -37.20
N ALA A 96 22.25 -7.90 -37.43
CA ALA A 96 22.87 -7.25 -38.58
C ALA A 96 24.42 -7.16 -38.49
N ASN A 97 24.99 -7.36 -37.30
CA ASN A 97 26.45 -7.27 -37.06
C ASN A 97 27.18 -8.62 -37.05
N THR A 98 26.50 -9.74 -37.30
CA THR A 98 27.13 -11.08 -37.38
C THR A 98 27.36 -11.52 -38.83
N HIS A 99 28.16 -10.78 -39.59
CA HIS A 99 28.81 -11.28 -40.82
C HIS A 99 30.17 -10.60 -40.98
N LYS A 100 31.09 -10.91 -40.06
CA LYS A 100 32.55 -10.85 -40.22
C LYS A 100 33.18 -11.19 -38.87
N LYS A 101 33.64 -12.43 -38.70
CA LYS A 101 35.00 -12.78 -38.26
C LYS A 101 35.09 -14.31 -38.08
N ASP A 102 35.57 -14.97 -39.12
CA ASP A 102 36.16 -16.30 -38.97
C ASP A 102 37.48 -16.18 -38.17
N GLN A 103 37.77 -17.25 -37.42
CA GLN A 103 39.03 -17.56 -36.70
C GLN A 103 39.36 -16.76 -35.42
N CYS A 104 39.13 -17.40 -34.26
CA CYS A 104 40.17 -17.89 -33.35
C CYS A 104 39.52 -18.53 -32.12
N THR A 105 39.82 -19.81 -31.87
CA THR A 105 39.42 -20.54 -30.68
C THR A 105 40.23 -20.05 -29.48
N GLN A 106 39.62 -19.26 -28.60
CA GLN A 106 40.01 -19.13 -27.20
C GLN A 106 38.77 -18.74 -26.38
N SER A 107 38.45 -19.60 -25.43
CA SER A 107 37.35 -19.45 -24.46
C SER A 107 37.53 -18.14 -23.68
N LEU A 108 36.70 -17.15 -23.99
CA LEU A 108 36.47 -16.00 -23.12
C LEU A 108 35.00 -16.03 -22.76
N VAL A 109 34.76 -16.44 -21.51
CA VAL A 109 33.50 -16.31 -20.81
C VAL A 109 33.10 -14.84 -20.90
N VAL A 110 32.13 -14.53 -21.74
CA VAL A 110 31.55 -13.19 -21.80
C VAL A 110 30.65 -13.08 -20.59
N ASP A 111 31.10 -12.31 -19.59
CA ASP A 111 30.29 -11.90 -18.45
C ASP A 111 29.00 -11.27 -18.96
N ILE A 112 27.91 -12.02 -18.85
CA ILE A 112 26.56 -11.47 -18.96
C ILE A 112 26.47 -10.47 -17.80
N PRO A 113 26.19 -9.17 -18.03
CA PRO A 113 26.03 -8.23 -16.95
C PRO A 113 24.91 -8.72 -16.04
N THR A 114 25.28 -9.24 -14.86
CA THR A 114 24.35 -9.69 -13.84
C THR A 114 23.40 -8.52 -13.59
N ALA A 115 22.13 -8.71 -13.93
CA ALA A 115 21.11 -7.68 -13.77
C ALA A 115 21.13 -7.19 -12.32
N LYS A 116 21.57 -5.94 -12.13
CA LYS A 116 21.60 -5.26 -10.83
C LYS A 116 20.18 -5.28 -10.26
N SER A 117 20.02 -5.89 -9.09
CA SER A 117 18.71 -6.10 -8.47
C SER A 117 18.57 -5.22 -7.24
N VAL A 118 17.49 -4.46 -7.17
CA VAL A 118 17.21 -3.53 -6.06
C VAL A 118 16.41 -4.26 -4.99
N TYR A 119 16.89 -4.14 -3.76
CA TYR A 119 16.28 -4.68 -2.55
C TYR A 119 15.96 -3.54 -1.58
N THR A 120 15.01 -3.80 -0.69
CA THR A 120 14.63 -2.89 0.39
C THR A 120 15.02 -3.50 1.74
N ALA A 121 15.64 -2.69 2.60
CA ALA A 121 15.97 -3.09 3.96
C ALA A 121 14.70 -3.24 4.83
N ARG A 122 14.56 -4.37 5.51
CA ARG A 122 13.45 -4.67 6.43
C ARG A 122 13.63 -4.02 7.80
N TYR A 123 14.88 -3.85 8.21
CA TYR A 123 15.29 -3.37 9.53
C TYR A 123 16.50 -2.46 9.39
N ASP A 124 16.74 -1.65 10.42
CA ASP A 124 18.01 -0.98 10.59
C ASP A 124 19.09 -2.04 10.82
N TYR A 125 20.28 -1.81 10.26
CA TYR A 125 21.39 -2.72 10.39
C TYR A 125 22.70 -1.99 10.71
N HIS A 126 23.42 -2.54 11.68
CA HIS A 126 24.75 -2.09 12.05
C HIS A 126 25.76 -3.22 11.75
N PRO A 127 26.87 -2.91 11.04
CA PRO A 127 27.91 -3.87 10.70
C PRO A 127 28.45 -4.57 11.95
N ARG A 128 28.63 -5.89 11.87
CA ARG A 128 29.40 -6.66 12.86
C ARG A 128 30.86 -6.77 12.47
N TRP A 129 31.14 -6.82 11.16
CA TRP A 129 32.48 -6.89 10.61
C TRP A 129 32.79 -5.69 9.71
N SER A 130 34.08 -5.47 9.47
CA SER A 130 34.57 -4.28 8.73
C SER A 130 34.23 -4.29 7.24
N ASP A 131 33.85 -5.44 6.70
CA ASP A 131 33.45 -5.66 5.31
C ASP A 131 31.94 -5.56 5.10
N GLU A 132 31.14 -5.36 6.15
CA GLU A 132 29.70 -5.13 6.10
C GLU A 132 29.35 -3.63 6.07
N ILE A 133 28.19 -3.28 5.49
CA ILE A 133 27.70 -1.89 5.44
C ILE A 133 26.50 -1.65 6.36
N SER A 134 26.37 -0.43 6.87
CA SER A 134 25.18 0.01 7.62
C SER A 134 24.09 0.52 6.69
N PHE A 135 22.82 0.29 7.05
CA PHE A 135 21.67 0.82 6.32
C PHE A 135 20.46 0.94 7.23
N SER A 136 19.52 1.81 6.87
CA SER A 136 18.28 2.04 7.63
C SER A 136 17.12 1.22 7.08
N LYS A 137 16.11 0.95 7.91
CA LYS A 137 14.86 0.33 7.48
C LYS A 137 14.22 1.14 6.34
N GLY A 138 13.78 0.45 5.30
CA GLY A 138 13.17 1.03 4.11
C GLY A 138 14.18 1.56 3.08
N GLU A 139 15.49 1.51 3.39
CA GLU A 139 16.53 1.93 2.46
C GLU A 139 16.64 0.97 1.27
N GLN A 140 16.93 1.53 0.09
CA GLN A 140 17.16 0.74 -1.12
C GLN A 140 18.64 0.39 -1.27
N LEU A 141 18.89 -0.88 -1.57
CA LEU A 141 20.21 -1.47 -1.69
C LEU A 141 20.32 -2.12 -3.08
N GLU A 142 21.40 -1.84 -3.79
CA GLU A 142 21.72 -2.49 -5.06
C GLU A 142 22.57 -3.73 -4.79
N ILE A 143 22.08 -4.92 -5.14
CA ILE A 143 22.80 -6.18 -4.95
C ILE A 143 23.44 -6.60 -6.27
N PHE A 144 24.76 -6.86 -6.21
CA PHE A 144 25.58 -7.25 -7.36
C PHE A 144 25.85 -8.74 -7.42
N ASP A 145 26.05 -9.37 -6.25
CA ASP A 145 26.30 -10.80 -6.12
C ASP A 145 25.45 -11.38 -5.00
N ASN A 146 24.54 -12.27 -5.39
CA ASN A 146 23.67 -13.05 -4.51
C ASN A 146 23.77 -14.56 -4.78
N LYS A 147 24.80 -15.01 -5.50
CA LYS A 147 24.92 -16.40 -5.98
C LYS A 147 25.89 -17.26 -5.17
N GLY A 148 26.86 -16.63 -4.50
CA GLY A 148 27.91 -17.35 -3.76
C GLY A 148 27.46 -17.85 -2.38
N ASP A 149 26.89 -16.98 -1.56
CA ASP A 149 26.45 -17.27 -0.20
C ASP A 149 24.98 -16.84 -0.03
N ILE A 150 24.16 -17.72 0.55
CA ILE A 150 22.74 -17.43 0.78
C ILE A 150 22.52 -16.46 1.93
N THR A 151 23.49 -16.32 2.83
CA THR A 151 23.41 -15.53 4.07
C THR A 151 24.02 -14.13 3.93
N GLN A 152 25.03 -13.97 3.07
CA GLN A 152 25.73 -12.71 2.85
C GLN A 152 25.87 -12.39 1.37
N TRP A 153 25.38 -11.22 0.97
CA TRP A 153 25.42 -10.74 -0.40
C TRP A 153 26.30 -9.52 -0.52
N ARG A 154 26.87 -9.30 -1.70
CA ARG A 154 27.64 -8.08 -1.98
C ARG A 154 26.75 -7.06 -2.67
N GLY A 155 26.75 -5.84 -2.16
CA GLY A 155 25.96 -4.75 -2.70
C GLY A 155 26.38 -3.38 -2.21
N ARG A 156 25.56 -2.39 -2.55
CA ARG A 156 25.80 -0.98 -2.24
C ARG A 156 24.53 -0.30 -1.71
N SER A 157 24.70 0.59 -0.74
CA SER A 157 23.66 1.52 -0.34
C SER A 157 23.39 2.57 -1.41
N LEU A 158 22.12 2.74 -1.80
CA LEU A 158 21.74 3.85 -2.69
C LEU A 158 21.64 5.20 -1.97
N VAL A 159 21.74 5.21 -0.63
CA VAL A 159 21.71 6.43 0.19
C VAL A 159 23.13 6.91 0.52
N SER A 160 23.96 6.06 1.12
CA SER A 160 25.34 6.44 1.50
C SER A 160 26.34 6.24 0.36
N GLY A 161 26.05 5.33 -0.58
CA GLY A 161 26.99 4.91 -1.62
C GLY A 161 28.01 3.87 -1.15
N ASP A 162 27.98 3.48 0.13
CA ASP A 162 28.91 2.49 0.70
C ASP A 162 28.67 1.11 0.10
N GLU A 163 29.75 0.40 -0.16
CA GLU A 163 29.74 -0.93 -0.77
C GLU A 163 30.38 -1.95 0.18
N GLY A 164 29.73 -3.11 0.31
CA GLY A 164 30.21 -4.20 1.14
C GLY A 164 29.21 -5.33 1.24
N LEU A 165 29.35 -6.12 2.30
CA LEU A 165 28.48 -7.25 2.60
C LEU A 165 27.18 -6.78 3.25
N ILE A 166 26.09 -7.38 2.82
CA ILE A 166 24.72 -7.14 3.24
C ILE A 166 24.14 -8.49 3.64
N PRO A 167 23.70 -8.66 4.89
CA PRO A 167 23.03 -9.90 5.30
C PRO A 167 21.72 -10.06 4.53
N SER A 168 21.57 -11.18 3.82
CA SER A 168 20.43 -11.37 2.92
C SER A 168 19.10 -11.35 3.69
N ASN A 169 19.06 -11.84 4.93
CA ASN A 169 17.88 -11.89 5.78
C ASN A 169 17.35 -10.50 6.21
N TYR A 170 18.13 -9.44 6.00
CA TYR A 170 17.72 -8.07 6.29
C TYR A 170 17.07 -7.38 5.08
N VAL A 171 17.06 -8.01 3.91
CA VAL A 171 16.65 -7.38 2.67
C VAL A 171 15.66 -8.24 1.89
N TYR A 172 14.75 -7.58 1.17
CA TYR A 172 13.80 -8.25 0.28
C TYR A 172 13.58 -7.47 -1.00
N SER A 173 13.25 -8.16 -2.07
CA SER A 173 12.83 -7.56 -3.33
C SER A 173 11.43 -8.05 -3.68
N LEU A 174 10.57 -7.17 -4.19
CA LEU A 174 9.24 -7.56 -4.67
C LEU A 174 9.36 -8.57 -5.82
N LEU A 175 10.32 -8.35 -6.71
CA LEU A 175 10.58 -9.26 -7.83
C LEU A 175 10.97 -10.65 -7.34
N GLU A 176 11.90 -10.73 -6.39
CA GLU A 176 12.30 -12.00 -5.77
C GLU A 176 11.12 -12.66 -5.05
N SER A 177 10.33 -11.88 -4.31
CA SER A 177 9.16 -12.39 -3.58
C SER A 177 8.16 -13.07 -4.53
N LEU A 178 7.93 -12.48 -5.70
CA LEU A 178 7.08 -13.08 -6.74
C LEU A 178 7.70 -14.35 -7.34
N GLN A 179 9.02 -14.36 -7.56
CA GLN A 179 9.73 -15.56 -8.03
C GLN A 179 9.69 -16.71 -6.99
N LEU A 180 9.72 -16.38 -5.70
CA LEU A 180 9.56 -17.36 -4.62
C LEU A 180 8.13 -17.89 -4.57
N LEU A 181 7.12 -17.04 -4.78
CA LEU A 181 5.74 -17.49 -4.92
C LEU A 181 5.58 -18.46 -6.09
N GLU A 182 6.11 -18.11 -7.27
CA GLU A 182 6.08 -18.99 -8.44
C GLU A 182 6.73 -20.35 -8.15
N PHE A 183 7.88 -20.34 -7.46
CA PHE A 183 8.54 -21.56 -6.99
C PHE A 183 7.62 -22.40 -6.08
N ILE A 184 7.02 -21.81 -5.05
CA ILE A 184 6.11 -22.51 -4.11
C ILE A 184 4.89 -23.11 -4.84
N LEU A 185 4.36 -22.40 -5.83
CA LEU A 185 3.24 -22.88 -6.63
C LEU A 185 3.65 -24.02 -7.59
N SER A 186 4.92 -24.10 -7.96
CA SER A 186 5.45 -25.09 -8.91
C SER A 186 5.97 -26.37 -8.24
N VAL A 187 6.44 -26.30 -7.00
CA VAL A 187 6.97 -27.48 -6.28
C VAL A 187 5.86 -28.45 -5.86
N LYS A 188 6.16 -29.75 -5.86
CA LYS A 188 5.22 -30.81 -5.45
C LYS A 188 4.88 -30.75 -3.96
N GLU A 189 5.88 -30.48 -3.13
CA GLU A 189 5.75 -30.36 -1.68
C GLU A 189 6.38 -29.05 -1.22
N VAL A 190 5.76 -28.42 -0.23
CA VAL A 190 6.23 -27.18 0.40
C VAL A 190 6.41 -27.48 1.88
N SER A 191 7.57 -27.11 2.45
CA SER A 191 7.93 -27.44 3.84
C SER A 191 7.02 -26.75 4.87
N LEU A 192 6.65 -25.49 4.62
CA LEU A 192 5.96 -24.65 5.60
C LEU A 192 4.42 -24.78 5.51
N PRO A 193 3.72 -25.14 6.61
CA PRO A 193 2.26 -25.34 6.60
C PRO A 193 1.46 -24.10 6.17
N VAL A 194 1.93 -22.90 6.52
CA VAL A 194 1.28 -21.65 6.10
C VAL A 194 1.31 -21.49 4.58
N LEU A 195 2.42 -21.85 3.94
CA LEU A 195 2.57 -21.78 2.49
C LEU A 195 1.79 -22.89 1.78
N GLN A 196 1.68 -24.08 2.38
CA GLN A 196 0.79 -25.13 1.88
C GLN A 196 -0.67 -24.67 1.83
N LYS A 197 -1.13 -23.95 2.85
CA LYS A 197 -2.48 -23.39 2.87
C LYS A 197 -2.67 -22.40 1.72
N ILE A 198 -1.74 -21.46 1.54
CA ILE A 198 -1.79 -20.47 0.43
C ILE A 198 -1.80 -21.18 -0.93
N ARG A 199 -0.91 -22.17 -1.12
CA ARG A 199 -0.80 -22.93 -2.36
C ARG A 199 -2.11 -23.64 -2.71
N ASN A 200 -2.67 -24.35 -1.75
CA ASN A 200 -3.84 -25.22 -1.93
C ASN A 200 -5.17 -24.47 -1.85
N ASP A 201 -5.16 -23.18 -1.52
CA ASP A 201 -6.36 -22.35 -1.51
C ASP A 201 -7.00 -22.27 -2.90
N SER A 202 -8.34 -22.15 -2.98
CA SER A 202 -9.06 -22.09 -4.26
C SER A 202 -9.14 -20.68 -4.85
N SER A 203 -8.56 -19.68 -4.19
CA SER A 203 -8.45 -18.30 -4.67
C SER A 203 -7.63 -18.16 -5.95
N SER A 204 -7.79 -17.01 -6.60
CA SER A 204 -7.01 -16.61 -7.77
C SER A 204 -5.52 -16.45 -7.44
N ASN A 205 -4.66 -16.53 -8.46
CA ASN A 205 -3.22 -16.32 -8.27
C ASN A 205 -2.90 -14.93 -7.70
N ASP A 206 -3.70 -13.90 -8.03
CA ASP A 206 -3.53 -12.53 -7.53
C ASP A 206 -3.85 -12.43 -6.02
N GLU A 207 -4.90 -13.12 -5.57
CA GLU A 207 -5.26 -13.21 -4.15
C GLU A 207 -4.20 -14.01 -3.37
N LYS A 208 -3.71 -15.13 -3.94
CA LYS A 208 -2.59 -15.88 -3.36
C LYS A 208 -1.33 -15.05 -3.24
N ALA A 209 -1.02 -14.23 -4.25
CA ALA A 209 0.11 -13.32 -4.21
C ALA A 209 -0.03 -12.29 -3.09
N SER A 210 -1.23 -11.74 -2.92
CA SER A 210 -1.52 -10.79 -1.84
C SER A 210 -1.32 -11.43 -0.46
N LEU A 211 -1.90 -12.62 -0.25
CA LEU A 211 -1.78 -13.36 1.00
C LEU A 211 -0.33 -13.80 1.29
N PHE A 212 0.41 -14.17 0.25
CA PHE A 212 1.83 -14.48 0.36
C PHE A 212 2.65 -13.27 0.79
N LEU A 213 2.44 -12.11 0.14
CA LEU A 213 3.14 -10.87 0.48
C LEU A 213 2.85 -10.40 1.91
N GLU A 214 1.62 -10.58 2.39
CA GLU A 214 1.25 -10.34 3.79
C GLU A 214 2.00 -11.30 4.73
N THR A 215 1.99 -12.60 4.42
CA THR A 215 2.66 -13.64 5.21
C THR A 215 4.17 -13.40 5.36
N ILE A 216 4.88 -13.04 4.27
CA ILE A 216 6.33 -12.78 4.32
C ILE A 216 6.72 -11.47 5.02
N ASN A 217 5.75 -10.57 5.21
CA ASN A 217 5.94 -9.31 5.93
C ASN A 217 5.69 -9.51 7.43
N ASP A 218 4.75 -10.37 7.79
CA ASP A 218 4.43 -10.72 9.18
C ASP A 218 5.51 -11.61 9.82
N ASP A 219 6.12 -12.51 9.05
CA ASP A 219 7.18 -13.41 9.52
C ASP A 219 8.55 -13.04 8.92
N PRO A 220 9.47 -12.47 9.74
CA PRO A 220 10.82 -12.09 9.32
C PRO A 220 11.63 -13.22 8.70
N ILE A 221 11.39 -14.45 9.12
CA ILE A 221 12.21 -15.63 8.81
C ILE A 221 11.78 -16.24 7.46
N MET A 222 10.55 -15.95 7.02
CA MET A 222 9.91 -16.59 5.87
C MET A 222 10.72 -16.48 4.57
N ILE A 223 11.19 -15.29 4.21
CA ILE A 223 11.98 -15.10 2.97
C ILE A 223 13.30 -15.88 3.03
N SER A 224 13.99 -15.87 4.16
CA SER A 224 15.26 -16.58 4.33
C SER A 224 15.06 -18.09 4.24
N ALA A 225 14.01 -18.62 4.87
CA ALA A 225 13.64 -20.04 4.77
C ALA A 225 13.31 -20.42 3.32
N LEU A 226 12.56 -19.57 2.61
CA LEU A 226 12.21 -19.81 1.22
C LEU A 226 13.40 -19.78 0.26
N ARG A 227 14.37 -18.91 0.51
CA ARG A 227 15.64 -18.93 -0.21
C ARG A 227 16.36 -20.27 0.00
N GLN A 228 16.41 -20.76 1.24
CA GLN A 228 17.04 -22.03 1.58
C GLN A 228 16.35 -23.20 0.87
N ASP A 229 15.01 -23.29 0.98
CA ASP A 229 14.22 -24.33 0.31
C ASP A 229 14.43 -24.32 -1.21
N LYS A 230 14.49 -23.14 -1.83
CA LYS A 230 14.76 -23.00 -3.27
C LYS A 230 16.18 -23.41 -3.65
N HIS A 231 17.15 -23.17 -2.76
CA HIS A 231 18.53 -23.59 -2.98
C HIS A 231 18.71 -25.10 -2.82
N GLU A 232 18.03 -25.73 -1.85
CA GLU A 232 18.09 -27.18 -1.60
C GLU A 232 17.23 -28.00 -2.59
N GLY A 233 16.17 -27.40 -3.15
CA GLY A 233 15.26 -28.06 -4.09
C GLY A 233 15.71 -28.11 -5.55
N ASN A 234 16.90 -27.58 -5.87
CA ASN A 234 17.52 -27.60 -7.21
C ASN A 234 18.56 -28.72 -7.36
#